data_AF-A0A1Y1RJ96-F1
#
_entry.id   AF-A0A1Y1RJ96-F1
#
_cell.length_a   1.000
_cell.length_b   1.000
_cell.length_c   1.000
_cell.angle_alpha   90.00
_cell.angle_beta   90.00
_cell.angle_gamma   90.00
#
_symmetry.space_group_name_H-M   'P 1'
#
loop_
_entity.id
_entity.type
_entity.pdbx_description
1 polymer ?
#
loop_
_entity_poly.entity_id
_entity_poly.type
_entity_poly.pdbx_seq_one_letter_code
_entity_poly.pdbx_strand_id
1 'polypeptide(L)'
;MSGPNQLQHHEDQGFINLYYFDQSGFSLIPTVPYAWQKKGEHLLLPAAKGKRVNVLGFLTRKNQFSSFTYEGSITAEVVIARMNNFAKSITKPTYVVIDNAPIHTSKLFQECILKRKKKGLIIKNVPTYSPELNLIEILWRKIKYYWLPFAAYTDFENLKNELENILVNIGSKYRITFA
;
A
#
# COMPACT_ATOMS: atom_id res chain seq x y z
N MET A 1 9.56 11.07 21.33
CA MET A 1 8.79 10.17 20.42
C MET A 1 9.57 10.04 19.12
N SER A 2 10.09 8.85 18.82
CA SER A 2 10.91 8.59 17.63
C SER A 2 10.11 8.77 16.33
N GLY A 3 10.58 9.63 15.43
CA GLY A 3 10.01 9.83 14.09
C GLY A 3 10.38 8.71 13.11
N PRO A 4 9.82 8.69 11.89
CA PRO A 4 10.11 7.67 10.87
C PRO A 4 11.62 7.50 10.59
N ASN A 5 12.37 8.60 10.56
CA ASN A 5 13.81 8.58 10.30
C ASN A 5 14.61 7.81 11.38
N GLN A 6 14.16 7.81 12.63
CA GLN A 6 14.83 7.04 13.68
C GLN A 6 14.54 5.54 13.56
N LEU A 7 13.32 5.16 13.15
CA LEU A 7 12.99 3.76 12.89
C LEU A 7 13.78 3.21 11.69
N GLN A 8 13.94 4.02 10.65
CA GLN A 8 14.79 3.68 9.50
C GLN A 8 16.23 3.40 9.93
N HIS A 9 16.82 4.27 10.77
CA HIS A 9 18.17 4.05 11.30
C HIS A 9 18.30 2.74 12.09
N HIS A 10 17.33 2.43 12.97
CA HIS A 10 17.33 1.17 13.70
C HIS A 10 17.10 -0.06 12.81
N GLU A 11 16.34 0.09 11.73
CA GLU A 11 16.21 -0.95 10.70
C GLU A 11 17.55 -1.16 9.96
N ASP A 12 18.23 -0.08 9.59
CA ASP A 12 19.54 -0.12 8.90
C ASP A 12 20.61 -0.83 9.74
N GLN A 13 20.58 -0.62 11.07
CA GLN A 13 21.43 -1.32 12.04
C GLN A 13 20.99 -2.77 12.29
N GLY A 14 19.86 -3.21 11.73
CA GLY A 14 19.37 -4.57 11.90
C GLY A 14 18.78 -4.84 13.29
N PHE A 15 18.39 -3.82 14.06
CA PHE A 15 17.73 -4.02 15.36
C PHE A 15 16.23 -4.32 15.26
N ILE A 16 15.58 -3.78 14.23
CA ILE A 16 14.14 -3.95 13.99
C ILE A 16 13.86 -4.38 12.55
N ASN A 17 12.61 -4.76 12.27
CA ASN A 17 12.07 -4.75 10.91
C ASN A 17 11.11 -3.56 10.77
N LEU A 18 11.07 -2.95 9.58
CA LEU A 18 10.18 -1.82 9.30
C LEU A 18 9.33 -2.11 8.07
N TYR A 19 8.02 -1.96 8.24
CA TYR A 19 7.03 -2.10 7.18
C TYR A 19 6.19 -0.84 7.10
N TYR A 20 5.69 -0.56 5.92
CA TYR A 20 4.73 0.48 5.60
C TYR A 20 3.45 -0.20 5.14
N PHE A 21 2.33 0.11 5.79
CA PHE A 21 1.05 -0.49 5.48
C PHE A 21 0.04 0.58 5.09
N ASP A 22 -0.73 0.27 4.05
CA ASP A 22 -1.80 1.11 3.55
C ASP A 22 -2.75 0.32 2.63
N GLN A 23 -3.84 0.96 2.22
CA GLN A 23 -4.92 0.44 1.38
C GLN A 23 -5.09 1.32 0.15
N SER A 24 -5.10 0.72 -1.04
CA SER A 24 -5.38 1.46 -2.27
C SER A 24 -6.46 0.82 -3.12
N GLY A 25 -7.36 1.66 -3.65
CA GLY A 25 -8.40 1.24 -4.58
C GLY A 25 -8.01 1.47 -6.04
N PHE A 26 -8.38 0.53 -6.91
CA PHE A 26 -8.18 0.54 -8.34
C PHE A 26 -9.50 0.24 -9.06
N SER A 27 -9.91 1.11 -9.98
CA SER A 27 -11.14 0.98 -10.77
C SER A 27 -10.91 1.38 -12.22
N LEU A 28 -11.92 1.23 -13.06
CA LEU A 28 -11.92 1.68 -14.46
C LEU A 28 -11.98 3.20 -14.62
N ILE A 29 -11.91 3.97 -13.52
CA ILE A 29 -11.67 5.42 -13.59
C ILE A 29 -10.16 5.60 -13.41
N PRO A 30 -9.40 5.78 -14.51
CA PRO A 30 -7.96 5.90 -14.43
C PRO A 30 -7.56 7.20 -13.73
N THR A 31 -6.36 7.20 -13.16
CA THR A 31 -5.71 8.45 -12.82
C THR A 31 -5.01 8.98 -14.06
N VAL A 32 -5.29 10.22 -14.47
CA VAL A 32 -4.75 10.79 -15.72
C VAL A 32 -3.26 11.12 -15.52
N PRO A 33 -2.33 10.42 -16.18
CA PRO A 33 -0.92 10.72 -16.08
C PRO A 33 -0.52 11.87 -17.01
N TYR A 34 0.68 12.40 -16.80
CA TYR A 34 1.28 13.35 -17.73
C TYR A 34 1.75 12.65 -19.01
N ALA A 35 1.40 13.20 -20.17
CA ALA A 35 1.84 12.70 -21.47
C ALA A 35 2.04 13.86 -22.46
N TRP A 36 3.03 13.74 -23.33
CA TRP A 36 3.20 14.62 -24.49
C TRP A 36 2.27 14.15 -25.61
N GLN A 37 1.52 15.08 -26.20
CA GLN A 37 0.66 14.82 -27.35
C GLN A 37 0.88 15.89 -28.42
N LYS A 38 0.66 15.52 -29.68
CA LYS A 38 0.78 16.44 -30.81
C LYS A 38 -0.34 17.46 -30.76
N LYS A 39 -0.02 18.71 -31.13
CA LYS A 39 -1.02 19.79 -31.19
C LYS A 39 -2.14 19.41 -32.17
N GLY A 40 -3.38 19.41 -31.69
CA GLY A 40 -4.56 19.04 -32.48
C GLY A 40 -4.95 17.56 -32.40
N GLU A 41 -4.17 16.72 -31.72
CA GLU A 41 -4.51 15.32 -31.45
C GLU A 41 -4.83 15.15 -29.96
N HIS A 42 -5.80 14.29 -29.64
CA HIS A 42 -6.20 14.01 -28.26
C HIS A 42 -5.87 12.56 -27.89
N LEU A 43 -4.99 12.40 -26.92
CA LEU A 43 -4.79 11.11 -26.29
C LEU A 43 -5.93 10.85 -25.30
N LEU A 44 -6.76 9.84 -25.58
CA LEU A 44 -7.90 9.47 -24.75
C LEU A 44 -7.57 8.24 -23.91
N LEU A 45 -8.02 8.25 -22.66
CA LEU A 45 -7.99 7.08 -21.78
C LEU A 45 -9.40 6.54 -21.61
N PRO A 46 -9.63 5.23 -21.81
CA PRO A 46 -10.89 4.60 -21.47
C PRO A 46 -11.23 4.85 -20.00
N ALA A 47 -12.47 5.23 -19.74
CA ALA A 47 -12.96 5.44 -18.38
C ALA A 47 -14.40 4.94 -18.26
N ALA A 48 -14.66 4.14 -17.22
CA ALA A 48 -15.99 3.62 -16.93
C ALA A 48 -16.26 3.59 -15.42
N LYS A 49 -17.52 3.81 -15.04
CA LYS A 49 -17.98 3.54 -13.67
C LYS A 49 -18.16 2.03 -13.50
N GLY A 50 -17.85 1.50 -12.33
CA GLY A 50 -18.01 0.07 -12.07
C GLY A 50 -17.37 -0.39 -10.78
N LYS A 51 -16.99 -1.67 -10.77
CA LYS A 51 -16.34 -2.34 -9.64
C LYS A 51 -14.97 -1.73 -9.34
N ARG A 52 -14.49 -2.01 -8.13
CA ARG A 52 -13.19 -1.60 -7.62
C ARG A 52 -12.50 -2.80 -6.96
N VAL A 53 -11.21 -2.95 -7.26
CA VAL A 53 -10.31 -3.84 -6.50
C VAL A 53 -9.63 -2.98 -5.43
N ASN A 54 -9.73 -3.38 -4.17
CA ASN A 54 -8.97 -2.78 -3.09
C ASN A 54 -7.80 -3.68 -2.72
N VAL A 55 -6.63 -3.09 -2.54
CA VAL A 55 -5.39 -3.79 -2.22
C VAL A 55 -4.91 -3.33 -0.86
N LEU A 56 -4.75 -4.27 0.07
CA LEU A 56 -4.01 -4.05 1.32
C LEU A 56 -2.56 -4.43 1.07
N GLY A 57 -1.61 -3.56 1.36
CA GLY A 57 -0.19 -3.81 1.12
C GLY A 57 0.68 -3.65 2.35
N PHE A 58 1.69 -4.50 2.47
CA PHE A 58 2.83 -4.32 3.38
C PHE A 58 4.09 -4.17 2.54
N LEU A 59 4.80 -3.05 2.69
CA LEU A 59 5.99 -2.73 1.92
C LEU A 59 7.19 -2.47 2.84
N THR A 60 8.36 -3.01 2.51
CA THR A 60 9.63 -2.64 3.16
C THR A 60 10.44 -1.68 2.28
N ARG A 61 11.42 -0.98 2.87
CA ARG A 61 12.37 -0.14 2.10
C ARG A 61 13.23 -0.95 1.11
N LYS A 62 13.30 -2.27 1.29
CA LYS A 62 14.00 -3.19 0.38
C LYS A 62 13.12 -3.69 -0.76
N ASN A 63 11.96 -3.07 -0.99
CA ASN A 63 10.97 -3.48 -1.99
C ASN A 63 10.41 -4.90 -1.78
N GLN A 64 10.48 -5.45 -0.56
CA GLN A 64 9.71 -6.65 -0.24
C GLN A 64 8.27 -6.22 -0.03
N PHE A 65 7.35 -6.87 -0.75
CA PHE A 65 5.96 -6.49 -0.78
C PHE A 65 5.06 -7.70 -0.60
N SER A 66 3.99 -7.53 0.18
CA SER A 66 2.95 -8.54 0.36
C SER A 66 1.59 -7.85 0.28
N SER A 67 0.74 -8.33 -0.62
CA SER A 67 -0.58 -7.75 -0.87
C SER A 67 -1.73 -8.73 -0.66
N PHE A 68 -2.90 -8.17 -0.38
CA PHE A 68 -4.17 -8.88 -0.36
C PHE A 68 -5.20 -8.09 -1.14
N THR A 69 -5.80 -8.70 -2.15
CA THR A 69 -6.80 -8.07 -3.02
C THR A 69 -8.22 -8.42 -2.59
N TYR A 70 -9.13 -7.44 -2.71
CA TYR A 70 -10.53 -7.56 -2.35
C TYR A 70 -11.41 -6.87 -3.39
N GLU A 71 -12.45 -7.55 -3.86
CA GLU A 71 -13.52 -6.92 -4.62
C GLU A 71 -14.59 -6.42 -3.64
N GLY A 72 -14.80 -5.11 -3.57
CA GLY A 72 -15.74 -4.49 -2.61
C GLY A 72 -15.07 -3.84 -1.40
N SER A 73 -15.86 -3.44 -0.40
CA SER A 73 -15.41 -2.61 0.72
C SER A 73 -14.52 -3.37 1.71
N ILE A 74 -13.46 -2.72 2.17
CA ILE A 74 -12.61 -3.23 3.25
C ILE A 74 -13.14 -2.71 4.58
N THR A 75 -13.41 -3.63 5.51
CA THR A 75 -13.84 -3.31 6.87
C THR A 75 -12.67 -3.36 7.86
N ALA A 76 -12.86 -2.84 9.07
CA ALA A 76 -11.84 -2.89 10.12
C ALA A 76 -11.48 -4.33 10.51
N GLU A 77 -12.45 -5.24 10.52
CA GLU A 77 -12.27 -6.66 10.83
C GLU A 77 -11.33 -7.33 9.83
N VAL A 78 -11.47 -7.00 8.53
CA VAL A 78 -10.60 -7.51 7.47
C VAL A 78 -9.15 -7.08 7.70
N VAL A 79 -8.94 -5.79 7.97
CA VAL A 79 -7.61 -5.24 8.27
C VAL A 79 -7.01 -5.89 9.52
N ILE A 80 -7.80 -6.03 10.58
CA ILE A 80 -7.37 -6.67 11.84
C ILE A 80 -7.00 -8.13 11.60
N ALA A 81 -7.77 -8.87 10.81
CA ALA A 81 -7.47 -10.26 10.47
C ALA A 81 -6.13 -10.36 9.73
N ARG A 82 -5.85 -9.44 8.79
CA ARG A 82 -4.56 -9.41 8.08
C ARG A 82 -3.39 -9.03 8.98
N MET A 83 -3.54 -8.02 9.83
CA MET A 83 -2.52 -7.67 10.84
C MET A 83 -2.26 -8.82 11.81
N ASN A 84 -3.30 -9.55 12.23
CA ASN A 84 -3.17 -10.71 13.09
C ASN A 84 -2.42 -11.86 12.42
N ASN A 85 -2.66 -12.09 11.13
CA ASN A 85 -1.94 -13.10 10.37
C ASN A 85 -0.47 -12.71 10.21
N PHE A 86 -0.21 -11.47 9.81
CA PHE A 86 1.14 -10.91 9.73
C PHE A 86 1.89 -11.01 11.07
N ALA A 87 1.21 -10.78 12.19
CA ALA A 87 1.82 -10.89 13.51
C ALA A 87 2.30 -12.31 13.87
N LYS A 88 1.83 -13.37 13.17
CA LYS A 88 2.28 -14.74 13.39
C LYS A 88 3.67 -15.01 12.81
N SER A 89 4.07 -14.28 11.77
CA SER A 89 5.39 -14.44 11.14
C SER A 89 6.49 -13.58 11.77
N ILE A 90 6.15 -12.80 12.81
CA ILE A 90 7.10 -11.90 13.47
C ILE A 90 8.00 -12.68 14.44
N THR A 91 9.30 -12.62 14.21
CA THR A 91 10.34 -13.23 15.07
C THR A 91 11.25 -12.18 15.72
N LYS A 92 11.12 -10.92 15.32
CA LYS A 92 11.96 -9.78 15.70
C LYS A 92 11.07 -8.55 15.90
N PRO A 93 11.42 -7.59 16.79
CA PRO A 93 10.66 -6.35 16.92
C PRO A 93 10.38 -5.72 15.55
N THR A 94 9.10 -5.62 15.21
CA THR A 94 8.64 -5.22 13.88
C THR A 94 7.73 -4.02 14.02
N TYR A 95 8.13 -2.94 13.37
CA TYR A 95 7.36 -1.71 13.30
C TYR A 95 6.56 -1.67 12.00
N VAL A 96 5.28 -1.34 12.10
CA VAL A 96 4.44 -1.07 10.94
C VAL A 96 3.98 0.37 10.99
N VAL A 97 4.38 1.15 9.99
CA VAL A 97 3.98 2.53 9.78
C VAL A 97 2.63 2.55 9.06
N ILE A 98 1.68 3.32 9.59
CA ILE A 98 0.34 3.46 9.03
C ILE A 98 -0.11 4.93 9.05
N ASP A 99 -1.11 5.26 8.25
CA ASP A 99 -1.80 6.55 8.30
C ASP A 99 -2.80 6.64 9.48
N ASN A 100 -3.58 7.72 9.51
CA ASN A 100 -4.60 7.94 10.54
C ASN A 100 -6.02 7.70 10.02
N ALA A 101 -6.20 6.81 9.03
CA ALA A 101 -7.54 6.52 8.52
C ALA A 101 -8.48 6.04 9.64
N PRO A 102 -9.81 6.28 9.54
CA PRO A 102 -10.77 5.91 10.58
C PRO A 102 -10.70 4.44 11.02
N ILE A 103 -10.36 3.53 10.09
CA ILE A 103 -10.18 2.10 10.39
C ILE A 103 -9.04 1.90 11.40
N HIS A 104 -7.94 2.61 11.23
CA HIS A 104 -6.73 2.51 12.04
C HIS A 104 -6.83 3.22 13.39
N THR A 105 -7.76 4.17 13.52
CA THR A 105 -8.02 4.88 14.78
C THR A 105 -9.20 4.30 15.56
N SER A 106 -9.90 3.29 15.00
CA SER A 106 -11.01 2.62 15.67
C SER A 106 -10.59 1.92 16.97
N LYS A 107 -11.47 1.91 17.97
CA LYS A 107 -11.23 1.24 19.27
C LYS A 107 -10.86 -0.24 19.09
N LEU A 108 -11.59 -0.94 18.22
CA LEU A 108 -11.37 -2.35 17.92
C LEU A 108 -9.95 -2.59 17.38
N PHE A 109 -9.47 -1.74 16.47
CA PHE A 109 -8.11 -1.83 15.94
C PHE A 109 -7.08 -1.56 17.03
N GLN A 110 -7.24 -0.48 17.81
CA GLN A 110 -6.32 -0.10 18.88
C GLN A 110 -6.19 -1.20 19.96
N GLU A 111 -7.31 -1.77 20.40
CA GLU A 111 -7.31 -2.90 21.35
C GLU A 111 -6.59 -4.13 20.80
N CYS A 112 -6.78 -4.42 19.50
CA CYS A 112 -6.08 -5.52 18.85
C CYS A 112 -4.56 -5.28 18.86
N ILE A 113 -4.12 -4.11 18.46
CA ILE A 113 -2.70 -3.73 18.37
C ILE A 113 -2.03 -3.74 19.75
N LEU A 114 -2.70 -3.28 20.80
CA LEU A 114 -2.17 -3.34 22.17
C LEU A 114 -1.85 -4.78 22.60
N LYS A 115 -2.72 -5.74 22.24
CA LYS A 115 -2.48 -7.17 22.49
C LYS A 115 -1.30 -7.71 21.67
N ARG A 116 -1.07 -7.18 20.47
CA ARG A 116 0.02 -7.61 19.57
C ARG A 116 1.38 -6.98 19.88
N LYS A 117 1.41 -5.86 20.60
CA LYS A 117 2.66 -5.26 21.09
C LYS A 117 3.51 -6.25 21.90
N LYS A 118 2.87 -7.09 22.72
CA LYS A 118 3.53 -8.18 23.47
C LYS A 118 4.13 -9.26 22.59
N LYS A 119 3.69 -9.38 21.34
CA LYS A 119 4.22 -10.31 20.32
C LYS A 119 5.23 -9.66 19.37
N GLY A 120 5.70 -8.45 19.69
CA GLY A 120 6.73 -7.76 18.90
C GLY A 120 6.20 -6.96 17.70
N LEU A 121 4.88 -6.84 17.51
CA LEU A 121 4.29 -5.94 16.51
C LEU A 121 4.01 -4.56 17.11
N ILE A 122 4.70 -3.53 16.64
CA ILE A 122 4.50 -2.15 17.08
C ILE A 122 3.95 -1.31 15.92
N ILE A 123 2.79 -0.68 16.13
CA ILE A 123 2.24 0.26 15.16
C ILE A 123 2.79 1.65 15.42
N LYS A 124 3.13 2.34 14.33
CA LYS A 124 3.54 3.75 14.35
C LYS A 124 2.70 4.54 13.36
N ASN A 125 1.83 5.41 13.87
CA ASN A 125 1.14 6.35 13.01
C ASN A 125 2.10 7.44 12.51
N VAL A 126 1.94 7.84 11.24
CA VAL A 126 2.52 9.10 10.73
C VAL A 126 1.78 10.30 11.33
N PRO A 127 2.41 11.49 11.38
CA PRO A 127 1.69 12.74 11.65
C PRO A 127 0.47 12.92 10.74
N THR A 128 -0.57 13.58 11.25
CA THR A 128 -1.77 13.89 10.47
C THR A 128 -1.38 14.74 9.25
N TYR A 129 -2.00 14.44 8.10
CA TYR A 129 -1.73 15.12 6.82
C TYR A 129 -0.31 14.97 6.27
N SER A 130 0.41 13.91 6.66
CA SER A 130 1.75 13.59 6.13
C SER A 130 1.82 12.25 5.39
N PRO A 131 1.01 12.04 4.32
CA PRO A 131 1.02 10.80 3.55
C PRO A 131 2.38 10.51 2.90
N GLU A 132 3.19 11.52 2.59
CA GLU A 132 4.54 11.39 2.06
C GLU A 132 5.49 10.62 2.97
N LEU A 133 5.19 10.56 4.27
CA LEU A 133 5.96 9.79 5.25
C LEU A 133 5.59 8.29 5.26
N ASN A 134 4.49 7.91 4.59
CA ASN A 134 4.12 6.52 4.38
C ASN A 134 4.62 6.05 3.00
N LEU A 135 5.78 5.41 2.94
CA LEU A 135 6.47 5.10 1.67
C LEU A 135 5.66 4.24 0.70
N ILE A 136 4.69 3.48 1.19
CA ILE A 136 3.78 2.69 0.34
C ILE A 136 2.88 3.57 -0.55
N GLU A 137 2.65 4.84 -0.20
CA GLU A 137 1.96 5.79 -1.07
C GLU A 137 2.72 6.03 -2.38
N ILE A 138 4.06 5.96 -2.33
CA ILE A 138 4.91 6.02 -3.52
C ILE A 138 4.66 4.80 -4.42
N LEU A 139 4.45 3.62 -3.81
CA LEU A 139 4.08 2.40 -4.56
C LEU A 139 2.74 2.57 -5.26
N TRP A 140 1.72 3.04 -4.57
CA TRP A 140 0.41 3.25 -5.19
C TRP A 140 0.47 4.26 -6.32
N ARG A 141 1.23 5.34 -6.14
CA ARG A 141 1.49 6.30 -7.22
C ARG A 141 2.20 5.66 -8.40
N LYS A 142 3.21 4.81 -8.18
CA LYS A 142 3.90 4.10 -9.26
C LYS A 142 2.97 3.19 -10.04
N ILE A 143 2.13 2.41 -9.35
CA ILE A 143 1.15 1.53 -10.00
C ILE A 143 0.17 2.34 -10.86
N LYS A 144 -0.45 3.38 -10.27
CA LYS A 144 -1.53 4.15 -10.93
C LYS A 144 -1.07 5.00 -12.11
N TYR A 145 0.12 5.59 -12.02
CA TYR A 145 0.57 6.58 -13.01
C TYR A 145 1.58 6.05 -14.01
N TYR A 146 2.29 4.96 -13.70
CA TYR A 146 3.45 4.53 -14.50
C TYR A 146 3.43 3.07 -14.92
N TRP A 147 2.87 2.16 -14.11
CA TRP A 147 2.99 0.73 -14.37
C TRP A 147 1.74 0.08 -14.95
N LEU A 148 0.54 0.56 -14.59
CA LEU A 148 -0.68 0.10 -15.25
C LEU A 148 -0.70 0.60 -16.70
N PRO A 149 -0.75 -0.32 -17.70
CA PRO A 149 -0.87 0.08 -19.08
C PRO A 149 -2.26 0.65 -19.36
N PHE A 150 -2.39 1.53 -20.35
CA PHE A 150 -3.70 2.09 -20.72
C PHE A 150 -4.72 1.02 -21.14
N ALA A 151 -4.23 -0.07 -21.72
CA ALA A 151 -5.05 -1.23 -22.05
C ALA A 151 -5.72 -1.86 -20.82
N ALA A 152 -5.14 -1.73 -19.61
CA ALA A 152 -5.74 -2.27 -18.39
C ALA A 152 -7.14 -1.67 -18.09
N TYR A 153 -7.46 -0.49 -18.62
CA TYR A 153 -8.72 0.20 -18.38
C TYR A 153 -9.83 -0.17 -19.36
N THR A 154 -9.63 -1.15 -20.24
CA THR A 154 -10.67 -1.60 -21.21
C THR A 154 -11.86 -2.25 -20.51
N ASP A 155 -11.61 -3.10 -19.52
CA ASP A 155 -12.61 -3.81 -18.75
C ASP A 155 -12.05 -4.24 -17.39
N PHE A 156 -12.96 -4.62 -16.48
CA PHE A 156 -12.61 -4.84 -15.07
C PHE A 156 -11.74 -6.07 -14.86
N GLU A 157 -11.92 -7.13 -15.65
CA GLU A 157 -11.10 -8.34 -15.51
C GLU A 157 -9.68 -8.08 -16.02
N ASN A 158 -9.55 -7.33 -17.12
CA ASN A 158 -8.23 -6.93 -17.62
C ASN A 158 -7.49 -6.04 -16.60
N LEU A 159 -8.17 -5.08 -15.99
CA LEU A 159 -7.60 -4.25 -14.91
C LEU A 159 -7.07 -5.12 -13.77
N LYS A 160 -7.88 -6.10 -13.34
CA LYS A 160 -7.53 -7.00 -12.24
C LYS A 160 -6.33 -7.89 -12.58
N ASN A 161 -6.29 -8.45 -13.78
CA ASN A 161 -5.18 -9.30 -14.23
C ASN A 161 -3.87 -8.52 -14.34
N GLU A 162 -3.90 -7.32 -14.94
CA GLU A 162 -2.72 -6.46 -15.03
C GLU A 162 -2.25 -5.97 -13.65
N LEU A 163 -3.21 -5.62 -12.78
CA LEU A 163 -2.89 -5.25 -11.40
C LEU A 163 -2.23 -6.42 -10.66
N GLU A 164 -2.78 -7.63 -10.72
CA GLU A 164 -2.22 -8.81 -10.05
C GLU A 164 -0.81 -9.13 -10.56
N ASN A 165 -0.61 -9.07 -11.89
CA ASN A 165 0.70 -9.23 -12.50
C ASN A 165 1.71 -8.20 -11.98
N ILE A 166 1.32 -6.93 -11.82
CA ILE A 166 2.17 -5.93 -11.20
C ILE A 166 2.47 -6.30 -9.75
N LEU A 167 1.44 -6.60 -8.94
CA LEU A 167 1.56 -6.87 -7.51
C LEU A 167 2.53 -8.02 -7.21
N VAL A 168 2.41 -9.14 -7.94
CA VAL A 168 3.26 -10.33 -7.78
C VAL A 168 4.71 -10.07 -8.20
N ASN A 169 4.95 -9.11 -9.09
CA ASN A 169 6.26 -8.77 -9.62
C ASN A 169 6.91 -7.54 -8.98
N ILE A 170 6.37 -7.03 -7.86
CA ILE A 170 7.02 -5.98 -7.07
C ILE A 170 8.24 -6.56 -6.34
N GLY A 171 9.35 -5.83 -6.37
CA GLY A 171 10.65 -6.25 -5.84
C GLY A 171 11.53 -6.94 -6.88
N SER A 172 10.95 -7.45 -7.97
CA SER A 172 11.66 -8.01 -9.12
C SER A 172 11.58 -7.06 -10.31
N LYS A 173 10.53 -7.18 -11.15
CA LYS A 173 10.31 -6.36 -12.36
C LYS A 173 9.95 -4.92 -12.00
N TYR A 174 9.11 -4.74 -10.99
CA TYR A 174 8.65 -3.43 -10.54
C TYR A 174 9.36 -3.04 -9.26
N ARG A 175 10.17 -1.96 -9.30
CA ARG A 175 10.94 -1.49 -8.16
C ARG A 175 10.78 0.01 -7.97
N ILE A 176 10.84 0.42 -6.72
CA ILE A 176 10.71 1.80 -6.27
C ILE A 176 12.03 2.23 -5.68
N THR A 177 12.43 3.45 -6.05
CA THR A 177 13.47 4.20 -5.36
C THR A 177 12.79 5.18 -4.42
N PHE A 178 13.19 5.16 -3.15
CA PHE A 178 12.67 6.04 -2.09
C PHE A 178 13.57 7.25 -1.83
N ALA A 179 14.60 7.44 -2.66
CA ALA A 179 15.56 8.53 -2.62
C ALA A 179 15.06 9.76 -3.38
#